data_AF-A0A1I8APY0-F1
#
_entry.id   AF-A0A1I8APY0-F1
#
_cell.length_a   1.000
_cell.length_b   1.000
_cell.length_c   1.000
_cell.angle_alpha   90.00
_cell.angle_beta   90.00
_cell.angle_gamma   90.00
#
_symmetry.space_group_name_H-M   'P 1'
#
loop_
_entity.id
_entity.type
_entity.pdbx_description
1 polymer ?
#
loop_
_entity_poly.entity_id
_entity_poly.type
_entity_poly.pdbx_seq_one_letter_code
_entity_poly.pdbx_strand_id
1 'polypeptide(L)' 'MDKIQHPQAEEPWVTLRNTLIEMCLRKSAHSGELECSVCDMAFSRMFDFELHLIREHVGLARSPPF' A
#
# COMPACT_ATOMS: atom_id res chain seq x y z
N MET A 1 37.17 11.11 8.51
CA MET A 1 36.09 11.36 7.52
C MET A 1 35.02 10.34 7.81
N ASP A 2 34.38 10.55 8.94
CA ASP A 2 33.50 9.61 9.61
C ASP A 2 32.17 9.66 8.87
N LYS A 3 31.84 8.54 8.21
CA LYS A 3 30.56 8.38 7.52
C LYS A 3 29.49 8.29 8.60
N ILE A 4 28.83 9.41 8.86
CA ILE A 4 27.63 9.48 9.69
C ILE A 4 26.58 8.59 8.99
N GLN A 5 26.39 7.38 9.50
CA GLN A 5 25.23 6.56 9.15
C GLN A 5 24.02 7.23 9.79
N HIS A 6 23.29 8.01 8.98
CA HIS A 6 21.94 8.43 9.36
C HIS A 6 21.08 7.17 9.48
N PRO A 7 20.44 6.91 10.63
CA PRO A 7 19.42 5.87 10.70
C PRO A 7 18.28 6.28 9.76
N GLN A 8 17.96 5.45 8.77
CA GLN A 8 16.79 5.65 7.92
C GLN A 8 15.54 5.49 8.78
N ALA A 9 15.08 6.57 9.42
CA ALA A 9 13.70 6.67 9.84
C ALA A 9 12.87 6.65 8.55
N GLU A 10 12.16 5.56 8.30
CA GLU A 10 11.32 5.44 7.11
C GLU A 10 10.28 6.57 7.13
N GLU A 11 10.18 7.30 6.01
CA GLU A 11 9.27 8.43 5.90
C GLU A 11 7.82 7.96 6.18
N PRO A 12 7.03 8.70 6.99
CA PRO A 12 5.70 8.25 7.42
C PRO A 12 4.75 7.86 6.27
N TRP A 13 4.88 8.52 5.12
CA TRP A 13 4.08 8.24 3.94
C TRP A 13 4.51 6.94 3.23
N VAL A 14 5.79 6.56 3.31
CA VAL A 14 6.30 5.29 2.77
C VAL A 14 5.74 4.13 3.58
N THR A 15 5.77 4.25 4.92
CA THR A 15 5.17 3.27 5.82
C THR A 15 3.67 3.13 5.56
N LEU A 16 2.93 4.25 5.49
CA LEU A 16 1.49 4.25 5.21
C LEU A 16 1.15 3.55 3.88
N ARG A 17 1.87 3.89 2.81
CA ARG A 17 1.67 3.26 1.49
C ARG A 17 1.88 1.76 1.58
N ASN A 18 2.98 1.31 2.19
CA ASN A 18 3.29 -0.11 2.29
C ASN A 18 2.22 -0.85 3.10
N THR A 19 1.77 -0.29 4.23
CA THR A 19 0.68 -0.85 5.04
C THR A 19 -0.61 -1.00 4.24
N LEU A 20 -1.00 0.03 3.48
CA LEU A 20 -2.21 -0.05 2.65
C LEU A 20 -2.10 -1.12 1.57
N ILE A 21 -0.93 -1.25 0.93
CA ILE A 21 -0.69 -2.32 -0.07
C ILE A 21 -0.80 -3.68 0.60
N GLU A 22 -0.17 -3.90 1.75
CA GLU A 22 -0.23 -5.18 2.46
C GLU A 22 -1.66 -5.56 2.88
N MET A 23 -2.45 -4.59 3.35
CA MET A 23 -3.83 -4.83 3.76
C MET A 23 -4.77 -5.09 2.58
N CYS A 24 -4.61 -4.32 1.50
CA CYS A 24 -5.61 -4.25 0.45
C CYS A 24 -5.24 -5.07 -0.79
N LEU A 25 -3.97 -5.43 -1.02
CA LEU A 25 -3.58 -6.08 -2.27
C LEU A 25 -3.89 -7.57 -2.27
N ARG A 26 -4.77 -7.98 -3.18
CA ARG A 26 -4.98 -9.37 -3.59
C ARG A 26 -4.45 -9.52 -5.02
N LYS A 27 -3.56 -10.48 -5.28
CA LYS A 27 -3.09 -10.75 -6.65
C LYS A 27 -3.98 -11.80 -7.29
N SER A 28 -4.59 -11.47 -8.42
CA SER A 28 -5.40 -12.43 -9.16
C SER A 28 -4.50 -13.49 -9.80
N ALA A 29 -4.66 -14.74 -9.39
CA ALA A 29 -3.91 -15.86 -9.99
C ALA A 29 -4.33 -16.14 -11.44
N HIS A 30 -5.51 -15.66 -11.85
CA HIS A 30 -6.07 -15.91 -13.17
C HIS A 30 -5.74 -14.79 -14.17
N SER A 31 -5.99 -13.53 -13.82
CA SER A 31 -5.77 -12.39 -14.72
C SER A 31 -4.41 -11.74 -14.57
N GLY A 32 -3.71 -11.96 -13.44
CA GLY A 32 -2.48 -11.24 -13.09
C GLY A 32 -2.74 -9.80 -12.63
N GLU A 33 -4.00 -9.41 -12.44
CA GLU A 33 -4.40 -8.08 -11.98
C GLU A 33 -4.17 -7.90 -10.47
N LEU A 34 -4.13 -6.63 -10.07
CA LEU A 34 -4.07 -6.20 -8.68
C LEU A 34 -5.49 -5.88 -8.23
N GLU A 35 -6.04 -6.72 -7.37
CA GLU A 35 -7.40 -6.60 -6.86
C GLU A 35 -7.37 -6.03 -5.44
N CYS A 36 -8.28 -5.10 -5.14
CA CYS A 36 -8.46 -4.59 -3.79
C CYS A 36 -9.29 -5.57 -2.96
N SER A 37 -8.78 -6.03 -1.82
CA SER A 37 -9.48 -6.99 -0.97
C SER A 37 -10.68 -6.42 -0.22
N VAL A 38 -10.78 -5.09 -0.15
CA VAL A 38 -11.80 -4.35 0.62
C VAL A 38 -13.02 -3.98 -0.24
N CYS A 39 -12.80 -3.65 -1.52
CA CYS A 39 -13.88 -3.22 -2.43
C CYS A 39 -13.93 -4.01 -3.75
N ASP A 40 -13.10 -5.05 -3.87
CA ASP A 40 -13.03 -5.99 -5.01
C ASP A 40 -12.78 -5.33 -6.39
N MET A 41 -12.27 -4.09 -6.40
CA MET A 41 -11.84 -3.39 -7.62
C MET A 41 -10.53 -3.95 -8.16
N ALA A 42 -10.47 -4.21 -9.47
CA ALA A 42 -9.29 -4.72 -10.16
C ALA A 42 -8.55 -3.63 -10.94
N PHE A 43 -7.22 -3.69 -10.94
CA PHE A 43 -6.34 -2.74 -11.60
C PHE A 43 -5.23 -3.49 -12.36
N SER A 44 -4.91 -3.01 -13.57
CA SER A 44 -3.86 -3.59 -14.40
C SER A 44 -2.46 -3.08 -14.05
N ARG A 45 -2.34 -2.00 -13.26
CA ARG A 45 -1.06 -1.37 -12.89
C ARG A 45 -1.02 -1.03 -11.41
N MET A 46 0.17 -1.17 -10.82
CA MET A 46 0.42 -0.84 -9.40
C MET A 46 0.15 0.63 -9.09
N PHE A 47 0.53 1.53 -10.00
CA PHE A 47 0.29 2.96 -9.83
C PHE A 47 -1.20 3.30 -9.65
N ASP A 48 -2.09 2.69 -10.45
CA ASP A 48 -3.53 2.95 -10.36
C ASP A 48 -4.11 2.37 -9.06
N PHE A 49 -3.62 1.20 -8.65
CA PHE A 49 -3.98 0.59 -7.38
C PHE A 49 -3.55 1.44 -6.18
N GLU A 50 -2.30 1.92 -6.14
CA GLU A 50 -1.79 2.80 -5.07
C GLU A 50 -2.60 4.11 -4.98
N LEU A 51 -2.92 4.73 -6.12
CA LEU A 51 -3.75 5.93 -6.16
C LEU A 51 -5.16 5.64 -5.60
N HIS A 52 -5.74 4.49 -5.92
CA HIS A 52 -7.00 4.04 -5.34
C HIS A 52 -6.90 3.91 -3.81
N LEU A 53 -5.83 3.29 -3.28
CA LEU A 53 -5.64 3.13 -1.84
C LEU A 53 -5.53 4.48 -1.12
N ILE A 54 -4.80 5.44 -1.68
CA ILE A 54 -4.62 6.77 -1.09
C ILE A 54 -5.92 7.56 -1.11
N ARG A 55 -6.77 7.39 -2.13
CA ARG A 55 -8.02 8.16 -2.26
C ARG A 55 -9.16 7.57 -1.45
N GLU A 56 -9.30 6.24 -1.47
CA GLU A 56 -10.49 5.57 -0.97
C GLU A 56 -10.23 4.82 0.36
N HIS A 57 -8.97 4.50 0.67
CA HIS A 57 -8.60 3.62 1.79
C HIS A 57 -7.55 4.19 2.76
N VAL A 58 -7.14 5.45 2.60
CA VAL A 58 -6.16 6.11 3.50
C VAL A 58 -6.54 6.07 4.99
N GLY A 59 -7.84 5.98 5.30
CA GLY A 59 -8.34 5.84 6.67
C GLY A 59 -8.17 4.46 7.30
N LEU A 60 -7.95 3.40 6.50
CA LEU A 60 -7.85 2.03 6.99
C LEU A 60 -6.56 1.78 7.78
N ALA A 61 -5.46 2.40 7.39
CA ALA A 61 -4.19 2.26 8.11
C ALA A 61 -4.18 2.91 9.51
N ARG A 62 -5.21 3.72 9.84
CA ARG A 62 -5.34 4.35 11.17
C ARG A 62 -6.17 3.51 12.16
N SER A 63 -6.74 2.40 11.70
CA SER A 63 -7.58 1.51 12.49
C SER A 63 -7.22 0.06 12.14
N PRO A 64 -6.31 -0.62 12.86
CA PRO A 64 -6.06 -2.03 12.59
C PRO A 64 -7.38 -2.80 12.73
N PRO A 65 -7.68 -3.74 11.82
CA PRO A 65 -8.86 -4.58 11.96
C PRO A 65 -8.73 -5.40 13.26
N PHE A 66 -9.81 -5.41 14.04
CA PHE A 66 -9.97 -6.16 15.29
C PHE A 66 -9.90 -7.67 15.08
#